data_AF-A0A8T5R8I1-F1
#
_entry.id   AF-A0A8T5R8I1-F1
#
_cell.length_a   1.000
_cell.length_b   1.000
_cell.length_c   1.000
_cell.angle_alpha   90.00
_cell.angle_beta   90.00
_cell.angle_gamma   90.00
#
_symmetry.space_group_name_H-M   'P 1'
#
loop_
_entity.id
_entity.type
_entity.pdbx_description
1 polymer ?
#
loop_
_entity_poly.entity_id
_entity_poly.type
_entity_poly.pdbx_seq_one_letter_code
_entity_poly.pdbx_strand_id
1 'polypeptide(L)'
;MLPDVEIARVNDFTCSDPGQKIIKNDILDLGLNRIVVAACTPKIHESTYRAVLIEAELSPYYFQMVNIREHCSFVHQNDIKNATEKAIRMVIGGINRARQLEVIPYKEIPVKKAALVVGAGIAGMNAALDLANQGTSVYLVEKEVTIGGKMALLDRIYPTDDCGI
;
A
#
# COMPACT_ATOMS: atom_id res chain seq x y z
N MET A 1 -20.50 -23.77 -5.45
CA MET A 1 -19.25 -23.26 -4.85
C MET A 1 -18.12 -23.53 -5.84
N LEU A 2 -17.17 -22.60 -6.03
CA LEU A 2 -15.99 -22.89 -6.86
C LEU A 2 -15.12 -23.93 -6.11
N PRO A 3 -14.41 -24.84 -6.80
CA PRO A 3 -13.51 -25.78 -6.14
C PRO A 3 -12.51 -25.05 -5.23
N ASP A 4 -12.11 -25.66 -4.11
CA ASP A 4 -11.15 -25.13 -3.14
C ASP A 4 -11.56 -23.82 -2.44
N VAL A 5 -12.81 -23.36 -2.61
CA VAL A 5 -13.37 -22.25 -1.84
C VAL A 5 -14.18 -22.81 -0.68
N GLU A 6 -13.54 -22.92 0.49
CA GLU A 6 -14.17 -23.41 1.72
C GLU A 6 -15.21 -22.43 2.27
N ILE A 7 -14.90 -21.12 2.22
CA ILE A 7 -15.78 -20.07 2.73
C ILE A 7 -15.77 -18.83 1.83
N ALA A 8 -16.92 -18.16 1.74
CA ALA A 8 -17.06 -16.86 1.10
C ALA A 8 -17.97 -15.97 1.95
N ARG A 9 -17.54 -14.73 2.21
CA ARG A 9 -18.28 -13.74 2.99
C ARG A 9 -18.41 -12.43 2.22
N VAL A 10 -19.48 -11.69 2.52
CA VAL A 10 -19.64 -10.30 2.10
C VAL A 10 -19.54 -9.44 3.35
N ASN A 11 -18.76 -8.37 3.26
CA ASN A 11 -18.58 -7.40 4.33
C ASN A 11 -18.48 -6.01 3.70
N ASP A 12 -19.10 -5.00 4.32
CA ASP A 12 -19.13 -3.64 3.82
C ASP A 12 -17.73 -3.01 3.84
N PHE A 13 -16.96 -3.30 4.89
CA PHE A 13 -15.62 -2.75 5.12
C PHE A 13 -14.63 -3.83 5.53
N THR A 14 -14.21 -4.66 4.57
CA THR A 14 -13.26 -5.75 4.83
C THR A 14 -11.91 -5.27 5.40
N CYS A 15 -11.48 -4.04 5.11
CA CYS A 15 -10.23 -3.49 5.63
C CYS A 15 -10.33 -2.92 7.06
N SER A 16 -11.55 -2.79 7.61
CA SER A 16 -11.73 -2.36 8.99
C SER A 16 -11.24 -3.42 9.98
N ASP A 17 -10.97 -3.04 11.23
CA ASP A 17 -10.54 -4.00 12.27
C ASP A 17 -11.50 -5.20 12.41
N PRO A 18 -12.84 -5.03 12.42
CA PRO A 18 -13.76 -6.17 12.41
C PRO A 18 -13.59 -7.07 11.17
N GLY A 19 -13.41 -6.47 9.99
CA GLY A 19 -13.21 -7.23 8.75
C GLY A 19 -11.90 -8.02 8.75
N GLN A 20 -10.82 -7.42 9.23
CA GLN A 20 -9.52 -8.09 9.39
C GLN A 20 -9.61 -9.24 10.40
N LYS A 21 -10.31 -9.06 11.53
CA LYS A 21 -10.53 -10.11 12.53
C LYS A 21 -11.33 -11.29 11.97
N ILE A 22 -12.33 -11.06 11.13
CA ILE A 22 -13.09 -12.13 10.48
C ILE A 22 -12.15 -12.99 9.62
N ILE A 23 -11.31 -12.37 8.80
CA ILE A 23 -10.35 -13.10 7.95
C ILE A 23 -9.37 -13.91 8.83
N LYS A 24 -8.81 -13.29 9.87
CA LYS A 24 -7.89 -13.94 10.80
C LYS A 24 -8.52 -15.17 11.46
N ASN A 25 -9.72 -15.01 12.01
CA ASN A 25 -10.43 -16.10 12.67
C ASN A 25 -10.78 -17.21 11.67
N ASP A 26 -11.26 -16.87 10.47
CA ASP A 26 -11.54 -17.87 9.43
C ASP A 26 -10.28 -18.66 9.03
N ILE A 27 -9.11 -18.01 8.96
CA ILE A 27 -7.82 -18.71 8.71
C ILE A 27 -7.55 -19.75 9.81
N LEU A 28 -7.68 -19.36 11.07
CA LEU A 28 -7.35 -20.21 12.22
C LEU A 28 -8.39 -21.32 12.44
N ASP A 29 -9.67 -20.99 12.36
CA ASP A 29 -10.77 -21.89 12.68
C ASP A 29 -10.99 -22.95 11.59
N LEU A 30 -10.74 -22.60 10.32
CA LEU A 30 -10.97 -23.47 9.17
C LEU A 30 -9.68 -24.02 8.55
N GLY A 31 -8.51 -23.62 9.06
CA GLY A 31 -7.21 -24.02 8.51
C GLY A 31 -6.99 -23.56 7.06
N LEU A 32 -7.45 -22.34 6.73
CA LEU A 32 -7.35 -21.82 5.36
C LEU A 32 -5.89 -21.58 4.99
N ASN A 33 -5.53 -21.94 3.76
CA ASN A 33 -4.18 -21.80 3.25
C ASN A 33 -4.04 -20.75 2.13
N ARG A 34 -5.15 -20.18 1.63
CA ARG A 34 -5.20 -19.15 0.59
C ARG A 34 -6.32 -18.16 0.89
N ILE A 35 -6.05 -16.88 0.69
CA ILE A 35 -7.01 -15.81 0.96
C ILE A 35 -7.17 -14.93 -0.27
N VAL A 36 -8.41 -14.79 -0.74
CA VAL A 36 -8.77 -13.90 -1.86
C VAL A 36 -9.68 -12.80 -1.33
N VAL A 37 -9.28 -11.55 -1.50
CA VAL A 37 -10.13 -10.40 -1.15
C VAL A 37 -10.49 -9.63 -2.42
N ALA A 38 -11.79 -9.60 -2.73
CA ALA A 38 -12.33 -8.83 -3.84
C ALA A 38 -12.78 -7.45 -3.35
N ALA A 39 -11.95 -6.42 -3.54
CA ALA A 39 -12.21 -5.08 -3.03
C ALA A 39 -11.54 -4.01 -3.91
N CYS A 40 -10.60 -3.25 -3.33
CA CYS A 40 -9.91 -2.13 -3.95
C CYS A 40 -8.57 -2.54 -4.58
N THR A 41 -7.84 -1.54 -5.07
CA THR A 41 -6.50 -1.72 -5.62
C THR A 41 -5.52 -2.33 -4.61
N PRO A 42 -4.66 -3.27 -5.05
CA PRO A 42 -3.59 -3.80 -4.20
C PRO A 42 -2.62 -2.70 -3.72
N LYS A 43 -2.48 -1.60 -4.47
CA LYS A 43 -1.60 -0.49 -4.11
C LYS A 43 -1.91 0.17 -2.76
N ILE A 44 -3.13 0.00 -2.25
CA ILE A 44 -3.55 0.61 -0.99
C ILE A 44 -3.52 -0.42 0.14
N HIS A 45 -4.24 -1.54 0.01
CA HIS A 45 -4.51 -2.45 1.15
C HIS A 45 -3.87 -3.83 1.02
N GLU A 46 -3.03 -4.11 0.02
CA GLU A 46 -2.33 -5.40 -0.04
C GLU A 46 -1.43 -5.61 1.18
N SER A 47 -0.69 -4.59 1.61
CA SER A 47 0.12 -4.65 2.83
C SER A 47 -0.72 -4.90 4.08
N THR A 48 -1.91 -4.30 4.16
CA THR A 48 -2.86 -4.50 5.27
C THR A 48 -3.25 -5.97 5.39
N TYR A 49 -3.74 -6.59 4.32
CA TYR A 49 -4.16 -8.00 4.40
C TYR A 49 -2.98 -8.96 4.55
N ARG A 50 -1.82 -8.65 3.96
CA ARG A 50 -0.60 -9.42 4.22
C ARG A 50 -0.22 -9.41 5.70
N ALA A 51 -0.39 -8.28 6.40
CA ALA A 51 -0.19 -8.22 7.85
C ALA A 51 -1.17 -9.12 8.61
N VAL A 52 -2.45 -9.16 8.19
CA VAL A 52 -3.46 -10.08 8.77
C VAL A 52 -3.04 -11.54 8.61
N LEU A 53 -2.52 -11.93 7.44
CA LEU A 53 -2.04 -13.30 7.22
C LEU A 53 -0.83 -13.61 8.11
N ILE A 54 0.13 -12.69 8.24
CA ILE A 54 1.28 -12.86 9.14
C ILE A 54 0.81 -13.05 10.59
N GLU A 55 -0.14 -12.25 11.05
CA GLU A 55 -0.74 -12.38 12.39
C GLU A 55 -1.50 -13.69 12.59
N ALA A 56 -1.95 -14.33 11.51
CA ALA A 56 -2.60 -15.63 11.51
C ALA A 56 -1.62 -16.79 11.25
N GLU A 57 -0.31 -16.53 11.34
CA GLU A 57 0.77 -17.50 11.07
C GLU A 57 0.72 -18.10 9.65
N LEU A 58 0.13 -17.38 8.70
CA LEU A 58 0.05 -17.74 7.30
C LEU A 58 1.05 -16.93 6.47
N SER A 59 1.63 -17.55 5.44
CA SER A 59 2.50 -16.83 4.49
C SER A 59 1.75 -15.65 3.88
N PRO A 60 2.29 -14.41 3.94
CA PRO A 60 1.65 -13.24 3.33
C PRO A 60 1.55 -13.38 1.80
N TYR A 61 2.33 -14.26 1.20
CA TYR A 61 2.31 -14.54 -0.23
C TYR A 61 1.20 -15.49 -0.66
N TYR A 62 0.41 -16.03 0.28
CA TYR A 62 -0.82 -16.77 0.02
C TYR A 62 -2.07 -15.89 -0.10
N PHE A 63 -1.87 -14.57 -0.18
CA PHE A 63 -2.90 -13.58 -0.39
C PHE A 63 -3.04 -13.18 -1.87
N GLN A 64 -4.28 -13.03 -2.34
CA GLN A 64 -4.59 -12.46 -3.65
C GLN A 64 -5.66 -11.36 -3.54
N MET A 65 -5.30 -10.15 -3.94
CA MET A 65 -6.26 -9.05 -4.11
C MET A 65 -6.94 -9.13 -5.48
N VAL A 66 -8.25 -8.91 -5.54
CA VAL A 66 -9.01 -8.73 -6.78
C VAL A 66 -9.64 -7.34 -6.76
N ASN A 67 -9.18 -6.45 -7.63
CA ASN A 67 -9.67 -5.07 -7.66
C ASN A 67 -11.02 -5.00 -8.40
N ILE A 68 -12.13 -5.12 -7.67
CA ILE A 68 -13.49 -4.94 -8.21
C ILE A 68 -14.02 -3.52 -8.02
N ARG A 69 -13.21 -2.59 -7.48
CA ARG A 69 -13.60 -1.19 -7.26
C ARG A 69 -13.07 -0.27 -8.36
N GLU A 70 -11.81 0.13 -8.31
CA GLU A 70 -11.23 1.05 -9.28
C GLU A 70 -11.23 0.47 -10.70
N HIS A 71 -11.11 -0.87 -10.84
CA HIS A 71 -11.09 -1.53 -12.14
C HIS A 71 -12.46 -2.10 -12.56
N CYS A 72 -13.52 -1.94 -11.76
CA CYS A 72 -14.85 -2.43 -12.11
C CYS A 72 -15.96 -1.49 -11.66
N SER A 73 -16.37 -1.48 -10.38
CA SER A 73 -17.57 -0.73 -9.96
C SER A 73 -17.48 0.77 -10.23
N PHE A 74 -16.32 1.40 -10.03
CA PHE A 74 -16.15 2.85 -10.24
C PHE A 74 -16.25 3.25 -11.70
N VAL A 75 -15.86 2.37 -12.62
CA VAL A 75 -15.81 2.65 -14.07
C VAL A 75 -17.04 2.13 -14.82
N HIS A 76 -17.94 1.40 -14.15
CA HIS A 76 -19.12 0.78 -14.75
C HIS A 76 -20.42 1.09 -13.97
N GLN A 77 -20.50 2.28 -13.38
CA GLN A 77 -21.63 2.69 -12.51
C GLN A 77 -22.99 2.62 -13.21
N ASN A 78 -23.02 2.84 -14.53
CA ASN A 78 -24.25 2.83 -15.33
C ASN A 78 -24.58 1.45 -15.93
N ASP A 79 -23.76 0.43 -15.68
CA ASP A 79 -23.92 -0.92 -16.26
C ASP A 79 -23.65 -2.01 -15.20
N ILE A 80 -24.55 -2.06 -14.21
CA ILE A 80 -24.44 -2.93 -13.04
C ILE A 80 -24.37 -4.41 -13.43
N LYS A 81 -25.14 -4.81 -14.45
CA LYS A 81 -25.21 -6.20 -14.90
C LYS A 81 -23.85 -6.66 -15.44
N ASN A 82 -23.27 -5.93 -16.38
CA ASN A 82 -21.97 -6.30 -16.94
C ASN A 82 -20.83 -6.06 -15.94
N ALA A 83 -20.94 -5.08 -15.04
CA ALA A 83 -20.00 -4.89 -13.94
C ALA A 83 -19.96 -6.11 -13.00
N THR A 84 -21.13 -6.67 -12.67
CA THR A 84 -21.24 -7.86 -11.82
C THR A 84 -20.63 -9.07 -12.52
N GLU A 85 -20.95 -9.29 -13.79
CA GLU A 85 -20.37 -10.40 -14.57
C GLU A 85 -18.84 -10.28 -14.67
N LYS A 86 -18.34 -9.07 -14.93
CA LYS A 86 -16.90 -8.78 -14.93
C LYS A 86 -16.27 -9.06 -13.57
N ALA A 87 -16.88 -8.60 -12.47
CA ALA A 87 -16.38 -8.84 -11.12
C ALA A 87 -16.28 -10.35 -10.81
N ILE A 88 -17.31 -11.13 -11.16
CA ILE A 88 -17.30 -12.60 -11.01
C ILE A 88 -16.12 -13.21 -11.78
N ARG A 89 -15.92 -12.83 -13.05
CA ARG A 89 -14.80 -13.33 -13.86
C ARG A 89 -13.44 -12.94 -13.27
N MET A 90 -13.31 -11.73 -12.73
CA MET A 90 -12.09 -11.27 -12.05
C MET A 90 -11.83 -12.06 -10.77
N VAL A 91 -12.86 -12.35 -9.97
CA VAL A 91 -12.73 -13.16 -8.75
C VAL A 91 -12.33 -14.60 -9.09
N ILE A 92 -12.94 -15.20 -10.11
CA ILE A 92 -12.53 -16.51 -10.63
C ILE A 92 -11.06 -16.50 -11.04
N GLY A 93 -10.61 -15.46 -11.76
CA GLY A 93 -9.20 -15.29 -12.11
C GLY A 93 -8.29 -15.20 -10.87
N GLY A 94 -8.72 -14.44 -9.86
CA GLY A 94 -8.02 -14.33 -8.57
C GLY A 94 -7.89 -15.65 -7.84
N ILE A 95 -8.98 -16.43 -7.76
CA ILE A 95 -8.99 -17.76 -7.14
C ILE A 95 -8.04 -18.71 -7.88
N ASN A 96 -8.08 -18.74 -9.21
CA ASN A 96 -7.19 -19.60 -10.00
C ASN A 96 -5.71 -19.23 -9.78
N ARG A 97 -5.40 -17.93 -9.67
CA ARG A 97 -4.04 -17.48 -9.32
C ARG A 97 -3.67 -17.87 -7.89
N ALA A 98 -4.59 -17.73 -6.94
CA ALA A 98 -4.35 -18.05 -5.53
C ALA A 98 -3.93 -19.51 -5.34
N ARG A 99 -4.53 -20.45 -6.09
CA ARG A 99 -4.14 -21.87 -6.10
C ARG A 99 -2.66 -22.10 -6.43
N GLN A 100 -2.07 -21.23 -7.24
CA GLN A 100 -0.69 -21.33 -7.72
C GLN A 100 0.28 -20.45 -6.91
N LEU A 101 -0.19 -19.79 -5.85
CA LEU A 101 0.69 -19.00 -4.99
C LEU A 101 1.61 -19.92 -4.19
N GLU A 102 2.86 -19.51 -4.06
CA GLU A 102 3.92 -20.22 -3.35
C GLU A 102 4.49 -19.34 -2.24
N VAL A 103 5.20 -19.96 -1.31
CA VAL A 103 5.94 -19.21 -0.30
C VAL A 103 7.13 -18.54 -0.96
N ILE A 104 7.27 -17.22 -0.77
CA ILE A 104 8.42 -16.46 -1.24
C ILE A 104 9.32 -16.18 -0.04
N PRO A 105 10.61 -16.59 -0.07
CA PRO A 105 11.52 -16.32 1.02
C PRO A 105 11.82 -14.81 1.11
N TYR A 106 11.92 -14.32 2.34
CA TYR A 106 12.40 -12.96 2.60
C TYR A 106 13.88 -12.87 2.29
N LYS A 107 14.27 -11.79 1.63
CA LYS A 107 15.67 -11.44 1.42
C LYS A 107 16.03 -10.27 2.33
N GLU A 108 16.91 -10.53 3.29
CA GLU A 108 17.52 -9.47 4.09
C GLU A 108 18.59 -8.76 3.26
N ILE A 109 18.54 -7.44 3.26
CA ILE A 109 19.49 -6.60 2.53
C ILE A 109 20.02 -5.55 3.51
N PRO A 110 21.36 -5.41 3.67
CA PRO A 110 21.91 -4.41 4.56
C PRO A 110 21.58 -3.01 4.04
N VAL A 111 21.07 -2.16 4.93
CA VAL A 111 20.76 -0.76 4.63
C VAL A 111 21.89 0.12 5.17
N LYS A 112 22.56 0.87 4.30
CA LYS A 112 23.53 1.88 4.72
C LYS A 112 22.81 2.99 5.48
N LYS A 113 23.30 3.37 6.66
CA LYS A 113 22.77 4.49 7.47
C LYS A 113 23.15 5.84 6.86
N ALA A 114 22.67 6.11 5.65
CA ALA A 114 22.85 7.36 4.95
C ALA A 114 21.62 7.66 4.07
N ALA A 115 21.35 8.95 3.87
CA ALA A 115 20.26 9.44 3.02
C ALA A 115 20.80 10.39 1.94
N LEU A 116 20.12 10.40 0.79
CA LEU A 116 20.34 11.37 -0.29
C LEU A 116 19.10 12.24 -0.40
N VAL A 117 19.28 13.55 -0.27
CA VAL A 117 18.23 14.55 -0.49
C VAL A 117 18.54 15.28 -1.79
N VAL A 118 17.58 15.26 -2.72
CA VAL A 118 17.69 15.90 -4.04
C VAL A 118 16.84 17.17 -4.05
N GLY A 119 17.50 18.31 -4.22
CA GLY A 119 16.94 19.66 -4.12
C GLY A 119 17.17 20.26 -2.73
N ALA A 120 17.87 21.40 -2.68
CA ALA A 120 18.18 22.17 -1.49
C ALA A 120 17.28 23.42 -1.34
N GLY A 121 16.01 23.29 -1.70
CA GLY A 121 14.97 24.24 -1.27
C GLY A 121 14.59 24.04 0.21
N ILE A 122 13.66 24.84 0.71
CA ILE A 122 13.20 24.76 2.12
C ILE A 122 12.79 23.35 2.57
N ALA A 123 12.11 22.58 1.71
CA ALA A 123 11.71 21.21 2.04
C ALA A 123 12.92 20.26 2.17
N GLY A 124 13.88 20.34 1.24
CA GLY A 124 15.06 19.48 1.25
C GLY A 124 16.04 19.84 2.36
N MET A 125 16.25 21.12 2.63
CA MET A 125 17.10 21.57 3.73
C MET A 125 16.55 21.12 5.09
N ASN A 126 15.24 21.25 5.33
CA ASN A 126 14.62 20.75 6.56
C ASN A 126 14.73 19.23 6.68
N ALA A 127 14.40 18.48 5.62
CA ALA A 127 14.55 17.02 5.63
C ALA A 127 16.00 16.58 5.91
N ALA A 128 16.99 17.29 5.34
CA ALA A 128 18.40 17.01 5.57
C ALA A 128 18.81 17.29 7.02
N LEU A 129 18.37 18.42 7.60
CA LEU A 129 18.63 18.78 8.99
C LEU A 129 18.00 17.78 9.96
N ASP A 130 16.74 17.40 9.76
CA ASP A 130 16.04 16.44 10.61
C ASP A 130 16.75 15.08 10.63
N LEU A 131 17.16 14.58 9.46
CA LEU A 131 17.90 13.33 9.34
C LEU A 131 19.30 13.40 9.96
N ALA A 132 20.00 14.52 9.76
CA ALA A 132 21.31 14.75 10.34
C ALA A 132 21.26 14.83 11.88
N ASN A 133 20.25 15.50 12.44
CA ASN A 133 20.01 15.60 13.88
C ASN A 133 19.72 14.23 14.53
N GLN A 134 19.16 13.28 13.77
CA GLN A 134 18.99 11.88 14.19
C GLN A 134 20.25 11.02 13.99
N GLY A 135 21.37 11.63 13.59
CA GLY A 135 22.65 10.95 13.39
C GLY A 135 22.71 10.08 12.13
N THR A 136 21.97 10.45 11.08
CA THR A 136 22.07 9.83 9.74
C THR A 136 22.98 10.68 8.86
N SER A 137 23.93 10.07 8.14
CA SER A 137 24.74 10.83 7.17
C SER A 137 23.88 11.27 6.00
N VAL A 138 23.87 12.57 5.68
CA VAL A 138 23.03 13.10 4.59
C VAL A 138 23.90 13.68 3.49
N TYR A 139 23.63 13.28 2.25
CA TYR A 139 24.13 13.93 1.05
C TYR A 139 23.01 14.83 0.52
N LEU A 140 23.24 16.14 0.46
CA LEU A 140 22.30 17.11 -0.12
C LEU A 140 22.82 17.56 -1.49
N VAL A 141 22.04 17.31 -2.54
CA VAL A 141 22.41 17.64 -3.92
C VAL A 141 21.46 18.70 -4.45
N GLU A 142 22.02 19.85 -4.83
CA GLU A 142 21.30 20.93 -5.51
C GLU A 142 21.77 21.02 -6.96
N LYS A 143 20.84 21.30 -7.86
CA LYS A 143 21.10 21.46 -9.28
C LYS A 143 21.73 22.83 -9.55
N GLU A 144 21.23 23.86 -8.88
CA GLU A 144 21.69 25.24 -9.05
C GLU A 144 22.95 25.53 -8.20
N VAL A 145 23.61 26.65 -8.46
CA VAL A 145 24.86 27.04 -7.76
C VAL A 145 24.61 27.36 -6.28
N THR A 146 23.38 27.75 -5.93
CA THR A 146 22.97 28.18 -4.59
C THR A 146 21.80 27.36 -4.07
N ILE A 147 21.80 27.12 -2.76
CA ILE A 147 20.65 26.54 -2.04
C ILE A 147 19.56 27.60 -1.80
N GLY A 148 18.39 27.17 -1.33
CA GLY A 148 17.25 28.02 -0.96
C GLY A 148 16.02 27.84 -1.84
N GLY A 149 16.21 27.40 -3.09
CA GLY A 149 15.14 27.17 -4.04
C GLY A 149 14.28 28.43 -4.25
N LYS A 150 12.97 28.24 -4.43
CA LYS A 150 12.05 29.36 -4.68
C LYS A 150 11.90 30.32 -3.50
N MET A 151 12.15 29.87 -2.28
CA MET A 151 11.97 30.70 -1.08
C MET A 151 12.99 31.85 -1.01
N ALA A 152 14.20 31.63 -1.52
CA ALA A 152 15.25 32.67 -1.64
C ALA A 152 14.90 33.77 -2.66
N LEU A 153 13.86 33.58 -3.47
CA LEU A 153 13.41 34.57 -4.46
C LEU A 153 12.22 35.39 -3.96
N LEU A 154 11.66 35.05 -2.79
CA LEU A 154 10.49 35.73 -2.23
C LEU A 154 10.96 36.87 -1.32
N ASP A 155 10.37 38.06 -1.51
CA ASP A 155 10.61 39.19 -0.62
C ASP A 155 10.00 38.95 0.77
N ARG A 156 8.75 38.45 0.80
CA ARG A 156 8.00 38.19 2.04
C ARG A 156 7.26 36.87 2.04
N ILE A 157 7.04 36.32 3.24
CA ILE A 157 6.35 35.05 3.47
C ILE A 157 5.05 35.30 4.25
N TYR A 158 3.92 34.97 3.62
CA TYR A 158 2.62 34.98 4.28
C TYR A 158 2.48 33.78 5.24
N PRO A 159 1.82 33.91 6.42
CA PRO A 159 1.06 35.06 6.91
C PRO A 159 1.83 36.06 7.79
N THR A 160 3.07 35.75 8.18
CA THR A 160 3.82 36.54 9.16
C THR A 160 4.45 37.80 8.56
N ASP A 161 4.55 37.85 7.23
CA ASP A 161 5.17 38.94 6.47
C ASP A 161 6.69 39.09 6.76
N ASP A 162 7.30 37.99 7.22
CA ASP A 162 8.75 37.87 7.43
C ASP A 162 9.49 37.87 6.09
N CYS A 163 10.75 38.31 6.11
CA CYS A 163 11.61 38.22 4.94
C CYS A 163 11.85 36.76 4.51
N GLY A 164 12.03 36.57 3.20
CA GLY A 164 12.57 35.32 2.63
C GLY A 164 13.94 34.95 3.18
N ILE A 165 14.47 33.80 2.75
CA ILE A 165 15.80 33.33 3.20
C ILE A 165 16.93 34.15 2.58
#